data_AF-A0A0L6ULH8-F1
#
_entry.id   AF-A0A0L6ULH8-F1
#
_cell.length_a   1.000
_cell.length_b   1.000
_cell.length_c   1.000
_cell.angle_alpha   90.00
_cell.angle_beta   90.00
_cell.angle_gamma   90.00
#
_symmetry.space_group_name_H-M   'P 1'
#
loop_
_entity.id
_entity.type
_entity.pdbx_description
1 polymer ?
#
loop_
_entity_poly.entity_id
_entity_poly.type
_entity_poly.pdbx_seq_one_letter_code
_entity_poly.pdbx_strand_id
1 'polypeptide(L)'
;MAEPGVGPINPWVAMVGPSETTKNDVFRQAMLKAALDTTPQLTEENYSMWKDKMSGLLELRGVLDTLESTALPLSKDNNAELKLLLISKMDSVTHNNIINADNRSSAKEIWKSIKERFASSQSSNQARIFNEFLYLTFKEDAIEAFITEVRIQIKKL
;
A
#
# COMPACT_ATOMS: atom_id res chain seq x y z
N MET A 1 73.28 5.37 32.68
CA MET A 1 72.18 4.44 33.04
C MET A 1 71.05 4.73 32.07
N ALA A 2 70.68 3.74 31.27
CA ALA A 2 69.88 3.88 30.06
C ALA A 2 68.37 3.66 30.30
N GLU A 3 67.53 4.44 29.60
CA GLU A 3 66.13 4.08 29.26
C GLU A 3 66.08 2.78 28.43
N PRO A 4 64.99 1.96 28.41
CA PRO A 4 63.70 2.35 27.79
C PRO A 4 62.41 1.60 28.23
N GLY A 5 61.25 1.99 27.68
CA GLY A 5 60.12 1.05 27.49
C GLY A 5 58.69 1.61 27.41
N VAL A 6 58.39 2.54 26.50
CA VAL A 6 56.99 2.84 26.12
C VAL A 6 56.50 1.72 25.18
N GLY A 7 55.54 0.91 25.66
CA GLY A 7 54.88 -0.11 24.84
C GLY A 7 53.98 0.52 23.76
N PRO A 8 53.81 -0.14 22.59
CA PRO A 8 53.08 0.45 21.48
C PRO A 8 51.58 0.54 21.75
N ILE A 9 51.04 1.74 21.56
CA ILE A 9 49.61 2.03 21.54
C ILE A 9 49.06 1.43 20.25
N ASN A 10 48.19 0.43 20.35
CA ASN A 10 47.62 -0.25 19.18
C ASN A 10 46.60 0.67 18.48
N PRO A 11 46.80 1.14 17.23
CA PRO A 11 45.99 2.19 16.62
C PRO A 11 44.90 1.63 15.68
N TRP A 12 44.31 0.48 16.00
CA TRP A 12 43.24 -0.11 15.19
C TRP A 12 41.94 -0.19 15.99
N VAL A 13 41.32 0.98 16.17
CA VAL A 13 39.85 1.02 16.31
C VAL A 13 39.31 0.65 14.94
N ALA A 14 38.98 -0.62 14.76
CA ALA A 14 38.25 -1.07 13.59
C ALA A 14 36.96 -0.24 13.52
N MET A 15 36.86 0.68 12.55
CA MET A 15 35.57 1.17 12.09
C MET A 15 34.81 -0.05 11.59
N VAL A 16 33.98 -0.62 12.45
CA VAL A 16 33.02 -1.65 12.07
C VAL A 16 32.11 -1.00 11.02
N GLY A 17 32.34 -1.36 9.76
CA GLY A 17 31.41 -1.02 8.68
C GLY A 17 30.01 -1.53 9.04
N PRO A 18 28.94 -0.88 8.57
CA PRO A 18 27.58 -1.26 8.94
C PRO A 18 27.37 -2.75 8.70
N SER A 19 26.91 -3.46 9.73
CA SER A 19 26.61 -4.89 9.68
C SER A 19 25.62 -5.19 8.56
N GLU A 20 25.62 -6.41 8.02
CA GLU A 20 24.65 -6.81 6.99
C GLU A 20 23.20 -6.57 7.43
N THR A 21 22.89 -6.77 8.71
CA THR A 21 21.61 -6.41 9.33
C THR A 21 21.29 -4.92 9.17
N THR A 22 22.25 -4.03 9.45
CA THR A 22 22.08 -2.58 9.29
C THR A 22 21.83 -2.19 7.84
N LYS A 23 22.52 -2.84 6.89
CA LYS A 23 22.32 -2.59 5.45
C LYS A 23 20.92 -3.04 5.00
N ASN A 24 20.48 -4.21 5.46
CA ASN A 24 19.15 -4.73 5.17
C ASN A 24 18.05 -3.82 5.73
N ASP A 25 18.23 -3.28 6.94
CA ASP A 25 17.27 -2.35 7.55
C ASP A 25 17.18 -1.05 6.75
N VAL A 26 18.31 -0.46 6.35
CA VAL A 26 18.33 0.75 5.51
C VAL A 26 17.66 0.51 4.16
N PHE A 27 17.94 -0.63 3.52
CA PHE A 27 17.32 -1.00 2.26
C PHE A 27 15.80 -1.14 2.40
N ARG A 28 15.32 -1.85 3.44
CA ARG A 28 13.88 -2.00 3.71
C ARG A 28 13.20 -0.67 3.98
N GLN A 29 13.83 0.22 4.74
CA GLN A 29 13.31 1.56 5.00
C GLN A 29 13.22 2.40 3.72
N ALA A 30 14.23 2.34 2.85
CA ALA A 30 14.19 3.01 1.54
C ALA A 30 13.06 2.47 0.65
N MET A 31 12.87 1.14 0.63
CA MET A 31 11.78 0.51 -0.11
C MET A 31 10.41 0.87 0.45
N LEU A 32 10.24 0.92 1.78
CA LEU A 32 9.00 1.35 2.42
C LEU A 32 8.67 2.81 2.07
N LYS A 33 9.67 3.69 2.11
CA LYS A 33 9.51 5.07 1.70
C LYS A 33 9.09 5.18 0.22
N ALA A 34 9.78 4.46 -0.67
CA ALA A 34 9.43 4.45 -2.09
C ALA A 34 8.02 3.89 -2.35
N ALA A 35 7.62 2.82 -1.65
CA ALA A 35 6.28 2.27 -1.73
C ALA A 35 5.22 3.28 -1.24
N LEU A 36 5.48 3.97 -0.13
CA LEU A 36 4.60 5.04 0.38
C LEU A 36 4.44 6.17 -0.65
N ASP A 37 5.54 6.61 -1.25
CA ASP A 37 5.53 7.73 -2.21
C ASP A 37 4.84 7.34 -3.54
N THR A 38 4.99 6.08 -3.97
CA THR A 38 4.43 5.60 -5.25
C THR A 38 3.02 5.02 -5.15
N THR A 39 2.53 4.74 -3.93
CA THR A 39 1.15 4.30 -3.71
C THR A 39 0.20 5.47 -3.97
N PRO A 40 -0.69 5.38 -4.98
CA PRO A 40 -1.59 6.48 -5.32
C PRO A 40 -2.62 6.71 -4.21
N GLN A 41 -3.33 7.83 -4.30
CA GLN A 41 -4.54 8.04 -3.54
C GLN A 41 -5.66 7.14 -4.10
N LEU A 42 -6.42 6.48 -3.24
CA LEU A 42 -7.55 5.64 -3.60
C LEU A 42 -8.71 6.52 -4.06
N THR A 43 -9.24 6.17 -5.22
CA THR A 43 -10.41 6.78 -5.86
C THR A 43 -11.32 5.67 -6.37
N GLU A 44 -12.49 6.04 -6.91
CA GLU A 44 -13.42 5.07 -7.50
C GLU A 44 -12.88 4.30 -8.71
N GLU A 45 -11.89 4.87 -9.41
CA GLU A 45 -11.44 4.42 -10.74
C GLU A 45 -10.12 3.63 -10.71
N ASN A 46 -9.42 3.62 -9.58
CA ASN A 46 -8.06 3.09 -9.51
C ASN A 46 -7.86 1.98 -8.48
N TYR A 47 -8.95 1.39 -7.97
CA TYR A 47 -8.89 0.40 -6.90
C TYR A 47 -7.96 -0.78 -7.22
N SER A 48 -8.02 -1.33 -8.44
CA SER A 48 -7.18 -2.47 -8.84
C SER A 48 -5.68 -2.17 -8.67
N MET A 49 -5.21 -1.08 -9.27
CA MET A 49 -3.82 -0.62 -9.13
C MET A 49 -3.46 -0.20 -7.70
N TRP A 50 -4.39 0.46 -7.00
CA TRP A 50 -4.19 0.86 -5.61
C TRP A 50 -4.02 -0.35 -4.70
N LYS A 51 -4.86 -1.38 -4.88
CA LYS A 51 -4.85 -2.62 -4.10
C LYS A 51 -3.51 -3.32 -4.23
N ASP A 52 -3.00 -3.49 -5.46
CA ASP A 52 -1.72 -4.15 -5.67
C ASP A 52 -0.57 -3.43 -4.96
N LYS A 53 -0.51 -2.10 -5.09
CA LYS A 53 0.53 -1.27 -4.45
C LYS A 53 0.39 -1.26 -2.92
N MET A 54 -0.83 -1.11 -2.41
CA MET A 54 -1.07 -1.08 -0.96
C MET A 54 -0.82 -2.44 -0.32
N SER A 55 -1.24 -3.54 -0.93
CA SER A 55 -0.94 -4.89 -0.45
C SER A 55 0.57 -5.13 -0.40
N GLY A 56 1.31 -4.80 -1.47
CA GLY A 56 2.77 -4.94 -1.48
C GLY A 56 3.47 -4.10 -0.41
N LEU A 57 2.97 -2.89 -0.13
CA LEU A 57 3.46 -2.06 0.98
C LEU A 57 3.23 -2.72 2.34
N LEU A 58 2.03 -3.28 2.57
CA LEU A 58 1.67 -3.95 3.82
C LEU A 58 2.44 -5.27 4.02
N GLU A 59 2.74 -6.00 2.94
CA GLU A 59 3.62 -7.17 2.94
C GLU A 59 5.05 -6.79 3.32
N LEU A 60 5.59 -5.74 2.71
CA LEU A 60 6.93 -5.24 3.02
C LEU A 60 7.05 -4.79 4.48
N ARG A 61 5.97 -4.23 5.03
CA ARG A 61 5.85 -3.85 6.45
C ARG A 61 5.65 -5.06 7.38
N GLY A 62 5.23 -6.21 6.85
CA GLY A 62 5.01 -7.46 7.58
C GLY A 62 3.67 -7.52 8.32
N VAL A 63 2.66 -6.77 7.87
CA VAL A 63 1.37 -6.63 8.57
C VAL A 63 0.17 -7.10 7.77
N LEU A 64 0.35 -7.45 6.47
CA LEU A 64 -0.76 -7.84 5.61
C LEU A 64 -1.56 -9.04 6.18
N ASP A 65 -0.90 -10.16 6.47
CA ASP A 65 -1.57 -11.36 6.99
C ASP A 65 -2.35 -11.09 8.28
N THR A 66 -1.77 -10.26 9.16
CA THR A 66 -2.43 -9.87 10.42
C THR A 66 -3.63 -8.98 10.15
N LEU A 67 -3.54 -8.07 9.18
CA LEU A 67 -4.63 -7.18 8.78
C LEU A 67 -5.79 -7.95 8.14
N GLU A 68 -5.49 -8.96 7.32
CA GLU A 68 -6.48 -9.76 6.60
C GLU A 68 -7.15 -10.85 7.45
N SER A 69 -6.42 -11.37 8.44
CA SER A 69 -6.93 -12.42 9.33
C SER A 69 -7.98 -11.89 10.30
N THR A 70 -9.06 -12.63 10.51
CA THR A 70 -10.02 -12.38 11.60
C THR A 70 -9.51 -12.87 12.95
N ALA A 71 -8.53 -13.78 12.96
CA ALA A 71 -8.03 -14.45 14.16
C ALA A 71 -6.81 -13.78 14.78
N LEU A 72 -5.91 -13.20 13.97
CA LEU A 72 -4.68 -12.60 14.47
C LEU A 72 -4.94 -11.21 15.08
N PRO A 73 -4.55 -10.90 16.31
CA PRO A 73 -4.71 -9.55 16.85
C PRO A 73 -3.74 -8.57 16.18
N LEU A 74 -4.20 -7.36 15.86
CA LEU A 74 -3.34 -6.25 15.43
C LEU A 74 -2.93 -5.44 16.67
N SER A 75 -1.63 -5.19 16.83
CA SER A 75 -1.14 -4.38 17.95
C SER A 75 -1.73 -2.96 17.92
N LYS A 76 -1.79 -2.30 19.08
CA LYS A 76 -2.33 -0.93 19.18
C LYS A 76 -1.56 0.05 18.30
N ASP A 77 -0.24 -0.07 18.25
CA ASP A 77 0.64 0.80 17.47
C ASP A 77 0.45 0.57 15.98
N ASN A 78 0.44 -0.69 15.53
CA ASN A 78 0.15 -1.02 14.13
C ASN A 78 -1.25 -0.56 13.73
N ASN A 79 -2.24 -0.69 14.62
CA ASN A 79 -3.58 -0.18 14.36
C ASN A 79 -3.60 1.35 14.19
N ALA A 80 -2.86 2.10 15.02
CA ALA A 80 -2.78 3.55 14.88
C ALA A 80 -2.08 3.97 13.58
N GLU A 81 -0.93 3.36 13.27
CA GLU A 81 -0.14 3.62 12.07
C GLU A 81 -0.94 3.31 10.79
N LEU A 82 -1.54 2.12 10.71
CA LEU A 82 -2.27 1.68 9.52
C LEU A 82 -3.57 2.46 9.30
N LYS A 83 -4.27 2.89 10.36
CA LYS A 83 -5.42 3.79 10.18
C LYS A 83 -5.02 5.09 9.54
N LEU A 84 -3.97 5.73 10.05
CA LEU A 84 -3.48 6.99 9.50
C LEU A 84 -3.07 6.79 8.03
N LEU A 85 -2.34 5.72 7.73
CA LEU A 85 -1.94 5.39 6.37
C LEU A 85 -3.16 5.24 5.44
N LEU A 86 -4.11 4.37 5.79
CA LEU A 86 -5.29 4.09 4.97
C LEU A 86 -6.13 5.35 4.74
N ILE A 87 -6.40 6.13 5.80
CA ILE A 87 -7.17 7.38 5.70
C ILE A 87 -6.43 8.41 4.84
N SER A 88 -5.11 8.58 5.04
CA SER A 88 -4.32 9.55 4.26
C SER A 88 -4.21 9.21 2.78
N LYS A 89 -4.41 7.93 2.43
CA LYS A 89 -4.37 7.42 1.06
C LYS A 89 -5.76 7.34 0.43
N MET A 90 -6.80 7.97 0.99
CA MET A 90 -8.12 8.11 0.35
C MET A 90 -8.35 9.54 -0.12
N ASP A 91 -9.06 9.71 -1.23
CA ASP A 91 -9.64 11.01 -1.56
C ASP A 91 -10.85 11.32 -0.68
N SER A 92 -11.30 12.58 -0.68
CA SER A 92 -12.38 13.03 0.20
C SER A 92 -13.70 12.31 -0.08
N VAL A 93 -13.99 12.03 -1.35
CA VAL A 93 -15.20 11.32 -1.77
C VAL A 93 -15.18 9.88 -1.28
N THR A 94 -14.09 9.15 -1.52
CA THR A 94 -13.91 7.77 -1.06
C THR A 94 -13.93 7.69 0.46
N HIS A 95 -13.24 8.61 1.14
CA HIS A 95 -13.23 8.69 2.60
C HIS A 95 -14.65 8.78 3.17
N ASN A 96 -15.46 9.72 2.66
CA ASN A 96 -16.83 9.94 3.17
C ASN A 96 -17.75 8.73 2.95
N ASN A 97 -17.49 7.94 1.92
CA ASN A 97 -18.29 6.76 1.60
C ASN A 97 -17.84 5.49 2.32
N ILE A 98 -16.59 5.43 2.80
CA ILE A 98 -16.02 4.26 3.48
C ILE A 98 -15.99 4.44 4.99
N ILE A 99 -15.57 5.61 5.48
CA ILE A 99 -15.29 5.85 6.89
C ILE A 99 -16.55 6.26 7.63
N ASN A 100 -16.84 5.57 8.74
CA ASN A 100 -17.99 5.83 9.60
C ASN A 100 -17.61 5.70 11.08
N ALA A 101 -18.60 5.88 11.97
CA ALA A 101 -18.36 5.81 13.42
C ALA A 101 -17.87 4.43 13.90
N ASP A 102 -18.25 3.36 13.17
CA ASP A 102 -18.00 1.97 13.57
C ASP A 102 -16.58 1.50 13.15
N ASN A 103 -16.10 1.91 11.98
CA ASN A 103 -14.82 1.45 11.45
C ASN A 103 -13.64 2.40 11.70
N ARG A 104 -13.86 3.70 11.93
CA ARG A 104 -12.78 4.72 12.02
C ARG A 104 -11.73 4.44 13.10
N SER A 105 -12.03 3.59 14.09
CA SER A 105 -11.11 3.22 15.17
C SER A 105 -10.27 1.97 14.90
N SER A 106 -10.55 1.22 13.83
CA SER A 106 -9.93 -0.08 13.52
C SER A 106 -9.38 -0.13 12.09
N ALA A 107 -8.07 -0.29 11.94
CA ALA A 107 -7.44 -0.48 10.62
C ALA A 107 -7.99 -1.70 9.89
N LYS A 108 -8.32 -2.77 10.62
CA LYS A 108 -8.93 -3.98 10.07
C LYS A 108 -10.30 -3.72 9.48
N GLU A 109 -11.15 -2.98 10.19
CA GLU A 109 -12.48 -2.65 9.70
C GLU A 109 -12.41 -1.70 8.51
N ILE A 110 -11.50 -0.72 8.52
CA ILE A 110 -11.27 0.16 7.36
C ILE A 110 -10.82 -0.66 6.15
N TRP A 111 -9.81 -1.54 6.31
CA TRP A 111 -9.34 -2.42 5.24
C TRP A 111 -10.46 -3.30 4.68
N LYS A 112 -11.27 -3.88 5.57
CA LYS A 112 -12.44 -4.67 5.19
C LYS A 112 -13.47 -3.85 4.43
N SER A 113 -13.84 -2.66 4.91
CA SER A 113 -14.80 -1.78 4.25
C SER A 113 -14.32 -1.34 2.86
N ILE A 114 -13.01 -1.09 2.67
CA ILE A 114 -12.44 -0.84 1.34
C ILE A 114 -12.67 -2.05 0.44
N LYS A 115 -12.28 -3.26 0.88
CA LYS A 115 -12.43 -4.47 0.07
C LYS A 115 -13.89 -4.76 -0.25
N GLU A 116 -14.80 -4.63 0.71
CA GLU A 116 -16.23 -4.83 0.49
C GLU A 116 -16.79 -3.80 -0.49
N ARG A 117 -16.39 -2.53 -0.38
CA ARG A 117 -16.90 -1.50 -1.29
C ARG A 117 -16.50 -1.76 -2.75
N PHE A 118 -15.28 -2.20 -3.00
CA PHE A 118 -14.76 -2.31 -4.37
C PHE A 118 -14.77 -3.73 -4.94
N ALA A 119 -14.68 -4.77 -4.11
CA ALA A 119 -14.67 -6.17 -4.54
C ALA A 119 -16.00 -6.89 -4.31
N SER A 120 -17.01 -6.26 -3.69
CA SER A 120 -18.31 -6.90 -3.50
C SER A 120 -19.09 -7.00 -4.80
N SER A 121 -19.83 -8.11 -4.94
CA SER A 121 -20.80 -8.36 -5.99
C SER A 121 -22.13 -7.62 -5.80
N GLN A 122 -22.17 -6.57 -4.97
CA GLN A 122 -23.39 -5.80 -4.75
C GLN A 122 -23.94 -5.25 -6.08
N SER A 123 -25.27 -5.14 -6.15
CA SER A 123 -25.96 -4.63 -7.34
C SER A 123 -25.50 -3.24 -7.75
N SER A 124 -25.06 -2.39 -6.82
CA SER A 124 -24.47 -1.07 -7.11
C SER A 124 -23.15 -1.18 -7.88
N ASN A 125 -22.26 -2.09 -7.48
CA ASN A 125 -20.99 -2.34 -8.17
C ASN A 125 -21.23 -3.00 -9.53
N GLN A 126 -22.17 -3.95 -9.60
CA GLN A 126 -22.59 -4.57 -10.87
C GLN A 126 -23.21 -3.54 -11.82
N ALA A 127 -24.07 -2.65 -11.31
CA ALA A 127 -24.67 -1.57 -12.10
C ALA A 127 -23.63 -0.55 -12.57
N ARG A 128 -22.61 -0.26 -11.75
CA ARG A 128 -21.49 0.61 -12.16
C ARG A 128 -20.77 0.01 -13.36
N ILE A 129 -20.40 -1.27 -13.28
CA ILE A 129 -19.78 -1.99 -14.40
C ILE A 129 -20.68 -1.93 -15.64
N PHE A 130 -21.97 -2.26 -15.49
CA PHE A 130 -22.92 -2.23 -16.61
C PHE A 130 -23.05 -0.84 -17.24
N ASN A 131 -23.12 0.22 -16.43
CA ASN A 131 -23.22 1.60 -16.89
C ASN A 131 -21.99 2.04 -17.69
N GLU A 132 -20.77 1.67 -17.26
CA GLU A 132 -19.54 1.95 -18.03
C GLU A 132 -19.62 1.36 -19.45
N PHE A 133 -20.14 0.13 -19.58
CA PHE A 133 -20.30 -0.51 -20.89
C PHE A 133 -21.46 0.06 -21.72
N LEU A 134 -22.54 0.54 -21.10
CA LEU A 134 -23.69 1.13 -21.83
C LEU A 134 -23.32 2.35 -22.66
N TYR A 135 -22.34 3.14 -22.22
CA TYR A 135 -21.93 4.37 -22.91
C TYR A 135 -20.82 4.17 -23.95
N LEU A 136 -20.34 2.92 -24.14
CA LEU A 136 -19.36 2.63 -25.18
C LEU A 136 -19.99 2.80 -26.57
N THR A 137 -19.53 3.83 -27.28
CA THR A 137 -19.91 4.06 -28.67
C THR A 137 -18.92 3.34 -29.59
N PHE A 138 -19.43 2.42 -30.41
CA PHE A 138 -18.62 1.73 -31.42
C PHE A 138 -18.04 2.73 -32.43
N LYS A 139 -16.76 2.58 -32.77
CA LYS A 139 -16.06 3.44 -33.73
C LYS A 139 -15.60 2.60 -34.93
N GLU A 140 -16.42 2.58 -35.98
CA GLU A 140 -16.18 1.80 -37.19
C GLU A 140 -14.88 2.21 -37.90
N ASP A 141 -14.59 3.51 -37.97
CA ASP A 141 -13.39 4.04 -38.65
C ASP A 141 -12.11 3.94 -37.81
N ALA A 142 -12.21 3.46 -36.56
CA ALA A 142 -11.10 3.45 -35.60
C ALA A 142 -11.13 2.20 -34.70
N ILE A 143 -11.31 1.02 -35.29
CA ILE A 143 -11.48 -0.26 -34.58
C ILE A 143 -10.35 -0.53 -33.57
N GLU A 144 -9.09 -0.34 -33.96
CA GLU A 144 -7.94 -0.58 -33.05
C GLU A 144 -7.93 0.36 -31.85
N ALA A 145 -8.30 1.63 -32.07
CA ALA A 145 -8.41 2.61 -30.99
C ALA A 145 -9.57 2.27 -30.06
N PHE A 146 -10.71 1.84 -30.62
CA PHE A 146 -11.86 1.37 -29.86
C PHE A 146 -11.52 0.13 -29.02
N ILE A 147 -10.86 -0.88 -29.59
CA ILE A 147 -10.42 -2.08 -28.85
C ILE A 147 -9.47 -1.68 -27.71
N THR A 148 -8.56 -0.75 -27.96
CA THR A 148 -7.62 -0.26 -26.94
C THR A 148 -8.35 0.44 -25.79
N GLU A 149 -9.32 1.31 -26.10
CA GLU A 149 -10.14 2.00 -25.09
C GLU A 149 -10.91 1.00 -24.23
N VAL A 150 -11.59 0.02 -24.86
CA VAL A 150 -12.31 -1.03 -24.14
C VAL A 150 -11.38 -1.84 -23.25
N ARG A 151 -10.17 -2.19 -23.72
CA ARG A 151 -9.17 -2.89 -22.90
C ARG A 151 -8.71 -2.04 -21.72
N ILE A 152 -8.53 -0.73 -21.90
CA ILE A 152 -8.16 0.19 -20.81
C ILE A 152 -9.28 0.25 -19.78
N GLN A 153 -10.54 0.36 -20.21
CA GLN A 153 -11.68 0.38 -19.29
C GLN A 153 -11.80 -0.93 -18.50
N ILE A 154 -11.70 -2.09 -19.16
CA ILE A 154 -11.70 -3.39 -18.47
C ILE A 154 -10.58 -3.49 -17.43
N LYS A 155 -9.40 -2.91 -17.69
CA LYS A 155 -8.28 -2.91 -16.74
C LYS A 155 -8.48 -1.99 -15.53
N LYS A 156 -9.36 -0.99 -15.63
CA LYS A 156 -9.69 -0.07 -14.53
C LYS A 156 -10.71 -0.67 -13.56
N LEU A 157 -11.57 -1.57 -14.05
CA LEU A 157 -12.51 -2.36 -13.25
C LEU A 157 -11.78 -3.32 -12.31
#